data_AF-A0A942J461-F1
#
_entry.id   AF-A0A942J461-F1
#
_cell.length_a   1.000
_cell.length_b   1.000
_cell.length_c   1.000
_cell.angle_alpha   90.00
_cell.angle_beta   90.00
_cell.angle_gamma   90.00
#
_symmetry.space_group_name_H-M   'P 1'
#
loop_
_entity.id
_entity.type
_entity.pdbx_description
1 polymer ?
#
loop_
_entity_poly.entity_id
_entity_poly.type
_entity_poly.pdbx_seq_one_letter_code
_entity_poly.pdbx_strand_id
1 'polypeptide(L)'
;MRVHKVIDPVTGQTSWTVVGPDHLPVDPVESFLVYLVAIGRSPNTVRTYAYALAQYMRFLEGSRLRWREVRLEDLAAFVTWLRRPVDDHVVVSLKDRRSANTVNKTLAAVSAFYDYHVINGCEVAEQLTVWRDIAGKRYKPFLHHVSKGRPVRRRALKVQPTDRLPQVLQPDQVAAILAACRRRRDLFLFALLFETGMRIGQALGLRHEDMTTWDGTVRIVPRDDNANGARAKTRLSAATFVEDGDVTLGEDVIGCGQGCAPAVAG
;
A
#
# COMPACT_ATOMS: atom_id res chain seq x y z
N MET A 1 12.55 19.12 1.62
CA MET A 1 11.34 18.28 1.53
C MET A 1 11.22 17.23 2.65
N ARG A 2 10.22 17.36 3.51
CA ARG A 2 9.82 16.41 4.58
C ARG A 2 8.35 16.01 4.43
N VAL A 3 7.95 14.84 4.94
CA VAL A 3 6.56 14.35 4.87
C VAL A 3 5.97 14.34 6.26
N HIS A 4 4.85 15.01 6.47
CA HIS A 4 4.19 15.15 7.76
C HIS A 4 2.83 14.48 7.75
N LYS A 5 2.47 13.85 8.87
CA LYS A 5 1.11 13.31 9.10
C LYS A 5 0.22 14.47 9.54
N VAL A 6 -0.95 14.59 8.94
CA VAL A 6 -1.96 15.59 9.28
C VAL A 6 -3.27 14.89 9.61
N ILE A 7 -4.07 15.50 10.48
CA ILE A 7 -5.39 14.99 10.88
C ILE A 7 -6.39 16.06 10.51
N ASP A 8 -7.40 15.69 9.73
CA ASP A 8 -8.52 16.56 9.42
C ASP A 8 -9.29 16.85 10.71
N PRO A 9 -9.44 18.13 11.12
CA PRO A 9 -10.09 18.49 12.37
C PRO A 9 -11.60 18.22 12.37
N VAL A 10 -12.24 18.13 11.19
CA VAL A 10 -13.69 17.89 11.05
C VAL A 10 -13.97 16.40 10.96
N THR A 11 -13.23 15.68 10.14
CA THR A 11 -13.49 14.25 9.88
C THR A 11 -12.67 13.31 10.75
N GLY A 12 -11.65 13.82 11.46
CA GLY A 12 -10.68 13.00 12.21
C GLY A 12 -9.79 12.14 11.31
N GLN A 13 -9.91 12.25 9.98
CA GLN A 13 -9.19 11.40 9.05
C GLN A 13 -7.72 11.76 9.00
N THR A 14 -6.87 10.72 9.02
CA THR A 14 -5.44 10.88 8.81
C THR A 14 -5.13 11.09 7.33
N SER A 15 -4.43 12.17 7.02
CA SER A 15 -3.81 12.43 5.71
C SER A 15 -2.30 12.71 5.86
N TRP A 16 -1.64 12.99 4.75
CA TRP A 16 -0.21 13.27 4.67
C TRP A 16 0.03 14.48 3.78
N THR A 17 0.97 15.34 4.18
CA THR A 17 1.41 16.52 3.41
C THR A 17 2.91 16.49 3.20
N VAL A 18 3.38 17.21 2.17
CA VAL A 18 4.80 17.40 1.88
C VAL A 18 5.18 18.84 2.14
N VAL A 19 6.15 19.03 3.03
CA VAL A 19 6.62 20.33 3.50
C VAL A 19 7.97 20.67 2.87
N GLY A 20 8.08 21.89 2.36
CA GLY A 20 9.27 22.50 1.79
C GLY A 20 10.37 22.78 2.83
N PRO A 21 11.53 23.29 2.38
CA PRO A 21 12.58 23.79 3.27
C PRO A 21 12.14 25.04 4.06
N ASP A 22 11.18 25.79 3.53
CA ASP A 22 10.51 26.97 4.11
C ASP A 22 9.46 26.62 5.18
N HIS A 23 9.32 25.33 5.51
CA HIS A 23 8.31 24.82 6.43
C HIS A 23 6.86 25.01 5.97
N LEU A 24 6.64 25.35 4.70
CA LEU A 24 5.30 25.47 4.11
C LEU A 24 4.93 24.24 3.28
N PRO A 25 3.64 23.91 3.14
CA PRO A 25 3.18 22.88 2.22
C PRO A 25 3.59 23.21 0.77
N VAL A 26 4.01 22.19 0.02
CA VAL A 26 4.28 22.35 -1.40
C VAL A 26 2.95 22.34 -2.16
N ASP A 27 2.39 23.53 -2.42
CA ASP A 27 1.07 23.76 -3.02
C ASP A 27 0.64 22.79 -4.15
N PRO A 28 1.46 22.55 -5.21
CA PRO A 28 1.03 21.65 -6.28
C PRO A 28 0.91 20.19 -5.81
N VAL A 29 1.73 19.78 -4.83
CA VAL A 29 1.65 18.45 -4.21
C VAL A 29 0.44 18.37 -3.29
N GLU A 30 0.22 19.41 -2.48
CA GLU A 30 -0.89 19.44 -1.52
C GLU A 30 -2.24 19.34 -2.24
N SER A 31 -2.45 20.15 -3.27
CA SER A 31 -3.67 20.10 -4.11
C SER A 31 -3.96 18.68 -4.61
N PHE A 32 -2.91 17.96 -5.05
CA PHE A 32 -3.05 16.60 -5.52
C PHE A 32 -3.32 15.59 -4.39
N LEU A 33 -2.67 15.73 -3.23
CA LEU A 33 -2.89 14.83 -2.09
C LEU A 33 -4.31 15.00 -1.51
N VAL A 34 -4.79 16.25 -1.41
CA VAL A 34 -6.19 16.57 -1.04
C VAL A 34 -7.16 15.92 -2.03
N TYR A 35 -6.91 16.02 -3.33
CA TYR A 35 -7.71 15.33 -4.34
C TYR A 35 -7.74 13.81 -4.14
N LEU A 36 -6.59 13.17 -3.83
CA LEU A 36 -6.56 11.72 -3.57
C LEU A 36 -7.41 11.31 -2.37
N VAL A 37 -7.43 12.13 -1.31
CA VAL A 37 -8.30 11.93 -0.15
C VAL A 37 -9.76 12.07 -0.55
N ALA A 38 -10.11 13.13 -1.29
CA ALA A 38 -11.48 13.42 -1.73
C ALA A 38 -12.09 12.29 -2.58
N ILE A 39 -11.31 11.64 -3.45
CA ILE A 39 -11.77 10.48 -4.24
C ILE A 39 -11.75 9.16 -3.44
N GLY A 40 -11.51 9.20 -2.13
CA GLY A 40 -11.58 8.06 -1.22
C GLY A 40 -10.40 7.10 -1.31
N ARG A 41 -9.18 7.55 -1.69
CA ARG A 41 -7.99 6.70 -1.64
C ARG A 41 -7.62 6.35 -0.19
N SER A 42 -6.98 5.19 -0.02
CA SER A 42 -6.48 4.77 1.30
C SER A 42 -5.43 5.76 1.83
N PRO A 43 -5.43 6.06 3.15
CA PRO A 43 -4.36 6.85 3.77
C PRO A 43 -2.96 6.30 3.51
N ASN A 44 -2.82 4.98 3.39
CA ASN A 44 -1.55 4.34 3.03
C ASN A 44 -1.12 4.63 1.58
N THR A 45 -2.09 4.75 0.66
CA THR A 45 -1.83 5.19 -0.71
C THR A 45 -1.40 6.65 -0.71
N VAL A 46 -2.13 7.54 -0.03
CA VAL A 46 -1.77 8.96 0.11
C VAL A 46 -0.38 9.12 0.70
N ARG A 47 -0.07 8.38 1.78
CA ARG A 47 1.27 8.32 2.39
C ARG A 47 2.33 7.92 1.36
N THR A 48 2.11 6.82 0.65
CA THR A 48 3.07 6.31 -0.35
C THR A 48 3.33 7.36 -1.44
N TYR A 49 2.29 8.05 -1.88
CA TYR A 49 2.37 9.10 -2.89
C TYR A 49 3.10 10.33 -2.33
N ALA A 50 2.80 10.76 -1.11
CA ALA A 50 3.50 11.87 -0.45
C ALA A 50 5.01 11.62 -0.32
N TYR A 51 5.42 10.41 0.10
CA TYR A 51 6.84 10.05 0.14
C TYR A 51 7.50 9.97 -1.24
N ALA A 52 6.77 9.50 -2.26
CA ALA A 52 7.28 9.50 -3.63
C ALA A 52 7.47 10.93 -4.16
N LEU A 53 6.48 11.79 -3.95
CA LEU A 53 6.51 13.18 -4.39
C LEU A 53 7.51 14.02 -3.61
N ALA A 54 7.71 13.78 -2.32
CA ALA A 54 8.75 14.48 -1.54
C ALA A 54 10.16 14.20 -2.08
N GLN A 55 10.41 13.00 -2.58
CA GLN A 55 11.68 12.66 -3.22
C GLN A 55 11.81 13.28 -4.59
N TYR A 56 10.72 13.30 -5.36
CA TYR A 56 10.67 13.96 -6.65
C TYR A 56 10.92 15.46 -6.54
N MET A 57 10.23 16.14 -5.61
CA MET A 57 10.43 17.57 -5.36
C MET A 57 11.84 17.87 -4.87
N ARG A 58 12.45 16.99 -4.07
CA ARG A 58 13.86 17.11 -3.66
C ARG A 58 14.83 16.98 -4.85
N PHE A 59 14.54 16.07 -5.78
CA PHE A 59 15.32 15.92 -7.01
C PHE A 59 15.21 17.19 -7.86
N LEU A 60 14.00 17.71 -8.07
CA LEU A 60 13.77 18.94 -8.84
C LEU A 60 14.50 20.13 -8.23
N GLU A 61 14.45 20.28 -6.90
CA GLU A 61 15.17 21.33 -6.16
C GLU A 61 16.69 21.21 -6.37
N GLY A 62 17.26 20.01 -6.24
CA GLY A 62 18.69 19.77 -6.47
C GLY A 62 19.13 20.00 -7.92
N SER A 63 18.25 19.74 -8.88
CA SER A 63 18.47 19.99 -10.31
C SER A 63 18.10 21.41 -10.74
N ARG A 64 17.61 22.26 -9.82
CA ARG A 64 17.09 23.62 -10.08
C ARG A 64 16.02 23.67 -11.18
N LEU A 65 15.20 22.63 -11.26
CA LEU A 65 14.10 22.51 -12.21
C LEU A 65 12.78 22.86 -11.53
N ARG A 66 11.91 23.59 -12.23
CA ARG A 66 10.51 23.74 -11.81
C ARG A 66 9.73 22.52 -12.27
N TRP A 67 8.76 22.07 -11.47
CA TRP A 67 7.90 20.94 -11.84
C TRP A 67 7.14 21.16 -13.15
N ARG A 68 6.94 22.42 -13.55
CA ARG A 68 6.35 22.85 -14.83
C ARG A 68 7.34 22.95 -15.99
N GLU A 69 8.59 22.55 -15.84
CA GLU A 69 9.58 22.62 -16.93
C GLU A 69 10.21 21.27 -17.24
N VAL A 70 9.73 20.23 -16.55
CA VAL A 70 10.27 18.88 -16.62
C VAL A 70 10.00 18.31 -18.00
N ARG A 71 11.03 17.67 -18.56
CA ARG A 71 10.98 16.90 -19.80
C ARG A 71 11.16 15.42 -19.51
N LEU A 72 10.99 14.59 -20.54
CA LEU A 72 11.18 13.14 -20.44
C LEU A 72 12.61 12.77 -19.99
N GLU A 73 13.60 13.55 -20.44
CA GLU A 73 15.01 13.39 -20.07
C GLU A 73 15.24 13.58 -18.57
N ASP A 74 14.56 14.56 -17.95
CA ASP A 74 14.63 14.80 -16.51
C ASP A 74 14.00 13.66 -15.70
N LEU A 75 12.93 13.05 -16.22
CA LEU A 75 12.34 11.85 -15.60
C LEU A 75 13.29 10.65 -15.69
N ALA A 76 14.06 10.51 -16.79
CA ALA A 76 15.10 9.49 -16.89
C ALA A 76 16.25 9.76 -15.90
N ALA A 77 16.67 11.03 -15.79
CA ALA A 77 17.65 11.46 -14.80
C ALA A 77 17.17 11.19 -13.35
N PHE A 78 15.88 11.40 -13.08
CA PHE A 78 15.26 11.06 -11.80
C PHE A 78 15.30 9.57 -11.50
N VAL A 79 15.02 8.70 -12.49
CA VAL A 79 15.14 7.24 -12.32
C VAL A 79 16.57 6.85 -11.96
N THR A 80 17.55 7.44 -12.63
CA THR A 80 18.97 7.23 -12.33
C THR A 80 19.30 7.71 -10.92
N TRP A 81 18.83 8.91 -10.54
CA TRP A 81 19.03 9.47 -9.20
C TRP A 81 18.45 8.58 -8.09
N LEU A 82 17.26 8.00 -8.30
CA LEU A 82 16.63 7.08 -7.34
C LEU A 82 17.43 5.79 -7.12
N ARG A 83 18.24 5.38 -8.10
CA ARG A 83 19.06 4.15 -8.03
C ARG A 83 20.46 4.39 -7.46
N ARG A 84 20.94 5.64 -7.42
CA ARG A 84 22.29 5.96 -6.92
C ARG A 84 22.46 5.47 -5.46
N PRO A 85 23.53 4.72 -5.15
CA PRO A 85 23.94 4.49 -3.76
C PRO A 85 24.33 5.83 -3.12
N VAL A 86 24.08 6.01 -1.82
CA VAL A 86 24.25 7.31 -1.13
C VAL A 86 25.64 7.51 -0.51
N ASP A 87 26.51 6.53 -0.60
CA ASP A 87 27.84 6.68 -0.02
C ASP A 87 28.84 7.20 -1.06
N ASP A 88 29.36 8.41 -0.78
CA ASP A 88 30.53 9.03 -1.42
C ASP A 88 31.84 8.27 -1.09
N HIS A 89 31.74 7.14 -0.40
CA HIS A 89 32.82 6.24 -0.07
C HIS A 89 32.35 4.79 -0.30
N VAL A 90 33.20 4.00 -0.96
CA VAL A 90 32.99 2.60 -1.39
C VAL A 90 32.33 2.48 -2.78
N VAL A 91 33.19 2.66 -3.78
CA VAL A 91 33.14 1.87 -5.02
C VAL A 91 32.94 0.39 -4.63
N VAL A 92 31.99 -0.29 -5.28
CA VAL A 92 31.55 -1.69 -5.05
C VAL A 92 30.35 -1.87 -4.10
N SER A 93 29.19 -1.35 -4.52
CA SER A 93 27.94 -2.09 -4.35
C SER A 93 27.16 -2.08 -5.65
N LEU A 94 27.27 -3.15 -6.44
CA LEU A 94 26.60 -3.35 -7.75
C LEU A 94 25.09 -3.60 -7.63
N LYS A 95 24.51 -3.51 -6.42
CA LYS A 95 23.06 -3.66 -6.22
C LYS A 95 22.43 -2.28 -6.18
N ASP A 96 21.52 -2.03 -7.13
CA ASP A 96 20.62 -0.87 -7.09
C ASP A 96 20.05 -0.71 -5.68
N ARG A 97 20.15 0.49 -5.10
CA ARG A 97 19.63 0.79 -3.75
C ARG A 97 18.14 0.47 -3.61
N ARG A 98 17.43 0.49 -4.74
CA ARG A 98 15.98 0.31 -4.80
C ARG A 98 15.62 -0.73 -5.82
N SER A 99 14.73 -1.64 -5.43
CA SER A 99 14.12 -2.55 -6.38
C SER A 99 13.38 -1.75 -7.47
N ALA A 100 13.38 -2.31 -8.67
CA ALA A 100 12.57 -1.83 -9.80
C ALA A 100 11.11 -1.55 -9.41
N ASN A 101 10.55 -2.36 -8.50
CA ASN A 101 9.17 -2.18 -8.02
C ASN A 101 9.02 -0.87 -7.21
N THR A 102 9.98 -0.55 -6.34
CA THR A 102 9.98 0.72 -5.58
C THR A 102 10.13 1.92 -6.51
N VAL A 103 10.99 1.83 -7.53
CA VAL A 103 11.14 2.88 -8.55
C VAL A 103 9.83 3.05 -9.32
N ASN A 104 9.20 1.96 -9.78
CA ASN A 104 7.93 1.99 -10.50
C ASN A 104 6.76 2.53 -9.65
N LYS A 105 6.76 2.28 -8.33
CA LYS A 105 5.79 2.90 -7.41
C LYS A 105 6.00 4.40 -7.29
N THR A 106 7.26 4.86 -7.30
CA THR A 106 7.58 6.29 -7.28
C THR A 106 7.14 6.96 -8.58
N LEU A 107 7.50 6.37 -9.72
CA LEU A 107 7.05 6.83 -11.04
C LEU A 107 5.53 6.80 -11.19
N ALA A 108 4.83 5.86 -10.53
CA ALA A 108 3.37 5.83 -10.48
C ALA A 108 2.79 7.12 -9.90
N ALA A 109 3.33 7.54 -8.76
CA ALA A 109 2.86 8.72 -8.06
C ALA A 109 3.16 9.99 -8.85
N VAL A 110 4.35 10.07 -9.47
CA VAL A 110 4.73 11.21 -10.33
C VAL A 110 3.83 11.28 -11.57
N SER A 111 3.57 10.16 -12.26
CA SER A 111 2.63 10.16 -13.40
C SER A 111 1.23 10.59 -12.98
N ALA A 112 0.70 10.05 -11.87
CA ALA A 112 -0.63 10.41 -11.37
C ALA A 112 -0.74 11.88 -10.95
N PHE A 113 0.36 12.45 -10.43
CA PHE A 113 0.45 13.87 -10.11
C PHE A 113 0.35 14.74 -11.37
N TYR A 114 1.09 14.39 -12.43
CA TYR A 114 0.99 15.12 -13.70
C TYR A 114 -0.37 14.93 -14.36
N ASP A 115 -0.93 13.71 -14.37
CA ASP A 115 -2.28 13.44 -14.87
C ASP A 115 -3.33 14.34 -14.20
N TYR A 116 -3.23 14.53 -12.88
CA TYR A 116 -4.10 15.45 -12.14
C TYR A 116 -3.95 16.91 -12.58
N HIS A 117 -2.71 17.36 -12.80
CA HIS A 117 -2.45 18.75 -13.24
C HIS A 117 -2.85 19.00 -14.69
N VAL A 118 -2.80 18.00 -15.59
CA VAL A 118 -3.38 18.10 -16.95
C VAL A 118 -4.87 18.39 -16.88
N ILE A 119 -5.59 17.64 -16.05
CA ILE A 119 -7.05 17.79 -15.89
C ILE A 119 -7.40 19.18 -15.36
N ASN A 120 -6.53 19.78 -14.56
CA ASN A 120 -6.68 21.14 -14.04
C ASN A 120 -6.08 22.24 -14.96
N GLY A 121 -5.80 21.92 -16.23
CA GLY A 121 -5.40 22.91 -17.24
C GLY A 121 -3.92 23.27 -17.29
N CYS A 122 -3.03 22.44 -16.72
CA CYS A 122 -1.58 22.67 -16.79
C CYS A 122 -0.99 22.07 -18.08
N GLU A 123 -0.71 22.91 -19.09
CA GLU A 123 -0.20 22.51 -20.42
C GLU A 123 1.08 21.66 -20.38
N VAL A 124 2.01 21.97 -19.47
CA VAL A 124 3.29 21.24 -19.36
C VAL A 124 3.07 19.76 -19.02
N ALA A 125 2.06 19.47 -18.21
CA ALA A 125 1.76 18.12 -17.82
C ALA A 125 1.30 17.27 -19.02
N GLU A 126 0.76 17.90 -20.07
CA GLU A 126 0.33 17.23 -21.30
C GLU A 126 1.53 16.68 -22.08
N GLN A 127 2.63 17.43 -22.13
CA GLN A 127 3.88 17.04 -22.80
C GLN A 127 4.57 15.85 -22.13
N LEU A 128 4.40 15.69 -20.82
CA LEU A 128 4.92 14.55 -20.04
C LEU A 128 3.99 13.34 -20.05
N THR A 129 2.72 13.55 -20.41
CA THR A 129 1.73 12.49 -20.52
C THR A 129 1.86 11.83 -21.89
N VAL A 130 2.81 10.90 -22.01
CA VAL A 130 3.02 10.17 -23.26
C VAL A 130 1.83 9.23 -23.50
N TRP A 131 0.94 9.63 -24.40
CA TRP A 131 -0.05 8.75 -25.00
C TRP A 131 0.68 7.66 -25.80
N ARG A 132 0.68 6.41 -25.31
CA ARG A 132 1.16 5.25 -26.08
C ARG A 132 -0.02 4.38 -26.47
N ASP A 133 0.01 3.87 -27.70
CA ASP A 133 -0.92 2.86 -28.17
C ASP A 133 -0.82 1.56 -27.37
N ILE A 134 -1.95 0.84 -27.34
CA ILE A 134 -2.08 -0.48 -26.72
C ILE A 134 -1.27 -1.49 -27.53
N ALA A 135 0.04 -1.55 -27.33
CA ALA A 135 0.79 -2.74 -27.67
C ALA A 135 0.49 -3.82 -26.61
N GLY A 136 -0.36 -4.76 -27.01
CA GLY A 136 -0.47 -6.13 -26.48
C GLY A 136 -1.01 -6.29 -25.05
N LYS A 137 -2.32 -6.45 -24.89
CA LYS A 137 -2.84 -7.38 -23.86
C LYS A 137 -3.04 -8.75 -24.52
N ARG A 138 -2.54 -9.83 -23.92
CA ARG A 138 -2.85 -11.22 -24.34
C ARG A 138 -4.33 -11.54 -24.12
N TYR A 139 -4.98 -10.85 -23.18
CA TYR A 139 -6.42 -10.92 -22.93
C TYR A 139 -7.15 -9.78 -23.64
N LYS A 140 -8.09 -10.13 -24.53
CA LYS A 140 -8.98 -9.21 -25.25
C LYS A 140 -10.35 -9.23 -24.57
N PRO A 141 -10.78 -8.14 -23.90
CA PRO A 141 -12.12 -8.05 -23.32
C PRO A 141 -13.22 -8.14 -24.40
N PHE A 142 -14.45 -8.43 -23.98
CA PHE A 142 -15.62 -8.60 -24.86
C PHE A 142 -15.82 -7.43 -25.85
N LEU A 143 -15.47 -6.19 -25.47
CA LEU A 143 -15.56 -5.00 -26.32
C LEU A 143 -14.22 -4.55 -26.92
N HIS A 144 -13.23 -5.45 -27.04
CA HIS A 144 -11.92 -5.12 -27.58
C HIS A 144 -11.97 -4.48 -28.98
N HIS A 145 -12.96 -4.86 -29.80
CA HIS A 145 -13.16 -4.31 -31.14
C HIS A 145 -13.59 -2.84 -31.15
N VAL A 146 -14.24 -2.35 -30.09
CA VAL A 146 -14.66 -0.94 -29.93
C VAL A 146 -13.51 -0.10 -29.35
N SER A 147 -12.67 -0.69 -28.51
CA SER A 147 -11.48 -0.03 -27.95
C SER A 147 -10.21 -0.14 -28.81
N LYS A 148 -10.27 -0.88 -29.92
CA LYS A 148 -9.13 -1.11 -30.82
C LYS A 148 -8.73 0.23 -31.43
N GLY A 149 -7.53 0.72 -31.12
CA GLY A 149 -7.02 2.00 -31.61
C GLY A 149 -7.33 3.22 -30.74
N ARG A 150 -7.95 3.07 -29.55
CA ARG A 150 -7.98 4.17 -28.57
C ARG A 150 -6.66 4.19 -27.80
N PRO A 151 -5.89 5.30 -27.84
CA PRO A 151 -4.65 5.40 -27.08
C PRO A 151 -4.99 5.33 -25.58
N VAL A 152 -4.38 4.37 -24.88
CA VAL A 152 -4.57 4.21 -23.43
C VAL A 152 -3.35 4.80 -22.75
N ARG A 153 -3.56 5.77 -21.86
CA ARG A 153 -2.51 6.42 -21.07
C ARG A 153 -1.61 5.35 -20.42
N ARG A 154 -0.36 5.27 -20.86
CA ARG A 154 0.69 4.43 -20.25
C ARG A 154 1.82 5.33 -19.79
N ARG A 155 2.50 4.91 -18.73
CA ARG A 155 3.68 5.64 -18.22
C ARG A 155 4.79 5.64 -19.26
N ALA A 156 5.43 6.80 -19.43
CA ALA A 156 6.55 6.97 -20.37
C ALA A 156 7.72 6.03 -20.01
N LEU A 157 7.98 5.87 -18.70
CA LEU A 157 9.08 5.08 -18.15
C LEU A 157 8.55 3.94 -17.27
N LYS A 158 9.04 2.73 -17.53
CA LYS A 158 8.85 1.55 -16.68
C LYS A 158 10.19 0.85 -16.55
N VAL A 159 10.63 0.62 -15.32
CA VAL A 159 11.78 -0.24 -15.05
C VAL A 159 11.31 -1.69 -15.06
N GLN A 160 12.00 -2.57 -15.76
CA GLN A 160 11.68 -4.00 -15.74
C GLN A 160 11.98 -4.58 -14.34
N PRO A 161 10.97 -5.10 -13.61
CA PRO A 161 11.22 -5.78 -12.36
C PRO A 161 11.72 -7.21 -12.60
N THR A 162 12.60 -7.68 -11.73
CA THR A 162 12.87 -9.11 -11.58
C THR A 162 11.71 -9.73 -10.79
N ASP A 163 11.01 -10.68 -11.39
CA ASP A 163 9.96 -11.42 -10.69
C ASP A 163 10.61 -12.36 -9.67
N ARG A 164 10.28 -12.16 -8.38
CA ARG A 164 10.62 -13.08 -7.31
C ARG A 164 9.35 -13.74 -6.84
N LEU A 165 9.31 -15.06 -6.92
CA LEU A 165 8.24 -15.83 -6.32
C LEU A 165 8.29 -15.65 -4.79
N PRO A 166 7.14 -15.50 -4.12
CA PRO A 166 7.09 -15.54 -2.66
C PRO A 166 7.64 -16.87 -2.17
N GLN A 167 8.44 -16.84 -1.11
CA GLN A 167 8.84 -18.05 -0.41
C GLN A 167 7.64 -18.60 0.37
N VAL A 168 7.34 -19.88 0.19
CA VAL A 168 6.26 -20.58 0.90
C VAL A 168 6.87 -21.31 2.08
N LEU A 169 6.21 -21.23 3.24
CA LEU A 169 6.61 -21.95 4.45
C LEU A 169 6.18 -23.41 4.35
N GLN A 170 7.03 -24.31 4.82
CA GLN A 170 6.68 -25.74 4.98
C GLN A 170 5.85 -25.95 6.26
N PRO A 171 5.01 -26.99 6.34
CA PRO A 171 4.20 -27.29 7.52
C PRO A 171 5.01 -27.32 8.83
N ASP A 172 6.19 -27.94 8.81
CA ASP A 172 7.08 -28.02 9.99
C ASP A 172 7.57 -26.63 10.46
N GLN A 173 7.78 -25.71 9.51
CA GLN A 173 8.17 -24.34 9.81
C GLN A 173 7.01 -23.56 10.41
N VAL A 174 5.78 -23.82 9.96
CA VAL A 174 4.56 -23.23 10.54
C VAL A 174 4.37 -23.73 11.96
N ALA A 175 4.49 -25.04 12.19
CA ALA A 175 4.42 -25.63 13.53
C ALA A 175 5.47 -25.01 14.48
N ALA A 176 6.70 -24.81 14.02
CA ALA A 176 7.76 -24.15 14.79
C ALA A 176 7.42 -22.68 15.14
N ILE A 177 6.80 -21.93 14.21
CA ILE A 177 6.36 -20.56 14.47
C ILE A 177 5.24 -20.52 15.51
N LEU A 178 4.24 -21.41 15.38
CA LEU A 178 3.13 -21.51 16.34
C LEU A 178 3.65 -21.89 17.73
N ALA A 179 4.55 -22.87 17.83
CA ALA A 179 5.17 -23.28 19.10
C ALA A 179 6.00 -22.16 19.76
N ALA A 180 6.59 -21.25 18.96
CA ALA A 180 7.37 -20.13 19.48
C ALA A 180 6.51 -18.95 19.98
N CYS A 181 5.20 -18.95 19.72
CA CYS A 181 4.31 -17.86 20.11
C CYS A 181 4.06 -17.84 21.63
N ARG A 182 4.59 -16.83 22.32
CA ARG A 182 4.43 -16.67 23.79
C ARG A 182 3.09 -16.10 24.22
N ARG A 183 2.36 -15.43 23.31
CA ARG A 183 1.08 -14.78 23.60
C ARG A 183 -0.02 -15.49 22.83
N ARG A 184 -1.13 -15.82 23.53
CA ARG A 184 -2.32 -16.43 22.90
C ARG A 184 -2.84 -15.60 21.72
N ARG A 185 -2.73 -14.28 21.79
CA ARG A 185 -3.06 -13.36 20.69
C ARG A 185 -2.24 -13.63 19.42
N ASP A 186 -0.92 -13.80 19.56
CA ASP A 186 -0.03 -13.97 18.42
C ASP A 186 -0.22 -15.38 17.83
N LEU A 187 -0.37 -16.38 18.70
CA LEU A 187 -0.73 -17.76 18.32
C LEU A 187 -2.04 -17.78 17.51
N PHE A 188 -3.10 -17.18 18.04
CA PHE A 188 -4.40 -17.06 17.37
C PHE A 188 -4.26 -16.39 16.00
N LEU A 189 -3.53 -15.28 15.92
CA LEU A 189 -3.34 -14.54 14.67
C LEU A 189 -2.63 -15.38 13.61
N PHE A 190 -1.55 -16.08 13.97
CA PHE A 190 -0.80 -16.91 13.01
C PHE A 190 -1.59 -18.14 12.57
N ALA A 191 -2.27 -18.82 13.51
CA ALA A 191 -3.14 -19.94 13.19
C ALA A 191 -4.27 -19.50 12.23
N LEU A 192 -4.95 -18.40 12.54
CA LEU A 192 -6.02 -17.86 11.69
C LEU A 192 -5.53 -17.51 10.27
N LEU A 193 -4.36 -16.88 10.15
CA LEU A 193 -3.79 -16.55 8.84
C LEU A 193 -3.40 -17.78 8.02
N PHE A 194 -2.92 -18.82 8.69
CA PHE A 194 -2.54 -20.08 8.05
C PHE A 194 -3.76 -20.84 7.54
N GLU A 195 -4.77 -21.04 8.40
CA GLU A 195 -5.99 -21.80 8.06
C GLU A 195 -6.85 -21.10 7.01
N THR A 196 -7.08 -19.78 7.17
CA THR A 196 -8.00 -19.05 6.28
C THR A 196 -7.33 -18.46 5.04
N GLY A 197 -6.00 -18.36 5.03
CA GLY A 197 -5.25 -17.65 3.99
C GLY A 197 -5.61 -16.16 3.85
N MET A 198 -6.28 -15.56 4.85
CA MET A 198 -6.73 -14.18 4.75
C MET A 198 -5.57 -13.19 4.80
N ARG A 199 -5.77 -11.98 4.27
CA ARG A 199 -4.74 -10.93 4.39
C ARG A 199 -4.66 -10.46 5.84
N ILE A 200 -3.45 -10.15 6.31
CA ILE A 200 -3.22 -9.59 7.66
C ILE A 200 -4.13 -8.40 7.99
N GLY A 201 -4.40 -7.52 7.03
CA GLY A 201 -5.31 -6.37 7.25
C GLY A 201 -6.78 -6.75 7.42
N GLN A 202 -7.20 -7.93 6.95
CA GLN A 202 -8.52 -8.49 7.21
C GLN A 202 -8.56 -9.10 8.61
N ALA A 203 -7.56 -9.90 8.99
CA ALA A 203 -7.45 -10.49 10.33
C ALA A 203 -7.44 -9.42 11.43
N LEU A 204 -6.67 -8.35 11.25
CA LEU A 204 -6.60 -7.23 12.20
C LEU A 204 -7.89 -6.38 12.24
N GLY A 205 -8.79 -6.52 11.27
CA GLY A 205 -10.06 -5.81 11.21
C GLY A 205 -11.25 -6.64 11.69
N LEU A 206 -11.04 -7.89 12.12
CA LEU A 206 -12.10 -8.74 12.66
C LEU A 206 -12.59 -8.23 14.00
N ARG A 207 -13.90 -8.33 14.20
CA ARG A 207 -14.58 -8.11 15.48
C ARG A 207 -15.11 -9.44 16.02
N HIS A 208 -15.42 -9.49 17.31
CA HIS A 208 -16.04 -10.69 17.90
C HIS A 208 -17.36 -11.08 17.19
N GLU A 209 -18.14 -10.11 16.71
CA GLU A 209 -19.37 -10.34 15.93
C GLU A 209 -19.14 -11.03 14.57
N ASP A 210 -17.90 -11.01 14.06
CA ASP A 210 -17.55 -11.60 12.76
C ASP A 210 -17.19 -13.09 12.87
N MET A 211 -17.14 -13.64 14.09
CA MET A 211 -16.77 -15.02 14.36
C MET A 211 -17.99 -15.80 14.85
N THR A 212 -18.33 -16.84 14.13
CA THR A 212 -19.37 -17.78 14.53
C THR A 212 -18.70 -19.02 15.12
N THR A 213 -18.92 -19.27 16.41
CA THR A 213 -18.26 -20.35 17.14
C THR A 213 -18.83 -21.74 16.86
N TRP A 214 -20.08 -21.84 16.38
CA TRP A 214 -20.76 -23.13 16.20
C TRP A 214 -20.55 -23.79 14.83
N ASP A 215 -20.09 -23.05 13.83
CA ASP A 215 -19.81 -23.56 12.47
C ASP A 215 -18.39 -23.23 11.99
N GLY A 216 -17.51 -22.75 12.88
CA GLY A 216 -16.14 -22.37 12.55
C GLY A 216 -16.04 -21.26 11.50
N THR A 217 -17.10 -20.48 11.27
CA THR A 217 -17.12 -19.50 10.17
C THR A 217 -16.59 -18.15 10.61
N VAL A 218 -15.68 -17.60 9.81
CA VAL A 218 -15.18 -16.23 9.96
C VAL A 218 -15.67 -15.38 8.80
N ARG A 219 -16.42 -14.31 9.12
CA ARG A 219 -16.93 -13.36 8.14
C ARG A 219 -16.01 -12.17 8.00
N ILE A 220 -15.37 -12.04 6.85
CA ILE A 220 -14.58 -10.86 6.51
C ILE A 220 -15.55 -9.75 6.10
N VAL A 221 -15.76 -8.78 6.99
CA VAL A 221 -16.54 -7.57 6.68
C VAL A 221 -15.59 -6.37 6.57
N PRO A 222 -15.53 -5.69 5.41
CA PRO A 222 -14.67 -4.53 5.22
C PRO A 222 -15.20 -3.33 6.01
N ARG A 223 -14.38 -2.82 6.94
CA ARG A 223 -14.70 -1.65 7.76
C ARG A 223 -13.66 -0.55 7.60
N ASP A 224 -14.12 0.68 7.71
CA ASP A 224 -13.29 1.90 7.59
C ASP A 224 -13.04 2.57 8.96
N ASP A 225 -13.72 2.14 10.02
CA ASP A 225 -13.75 2.70 11.38
C ASP A 225 -12.94 1.88 12.40
N ASN A 226 -11.98 1.08 11.95
CA ASN A 226 -11.18 0.24 12.84
C ASN A 226 -10.26 1.11 13.72
N ALA A 227 -10.31 0.91 15.04
CA ALA A 227 -9.52 1.68 16.02
C ALA A 227 -7.99 1.59 15.79
N ASN A 228 -7.52 0.48 15.21
CA ASN A 228 -6.11 0.27 14.85
C ASN A 228 -5.75 0.80 13.45
N GLY A 229 -6.70 1.42 12.74
CA GLY A 229 -6.53 1.93 11.38
C GLY A 229 -6.37 0.84 10.30
N ALA A 230 -6.63 -0.43 10.63
CA ALA A 230 -6.57 -1.53 9.67
C ALA A 230 -7.66 -1.37 8.61
N ARG A 231 -7.30 -1.52 7.34
CA ARG A 231 -8.24 -1.40 6.22
C ARG A 231 -8.09 -2.58 5.28
N ALA A 232 -9.19 -3.24 4.97
CA ALA A 232 -9.21 -4.31 4.00
C ALA A 232 -8.92 -3.75 2.59
N LYS A 233 -7.99 -4.37 1.88
CA LYS A 233 -7.67 -4.00 0.49
C LYS A 233 -8.84 -4.30 -0.46
N THR A 234 -9.60 -5.35 -0.16
CA THR A 234 -10.79 -5.75 -0.89
C THR A 234 -12.02 -5.28 -0.11
N ARG A 235 -12.96 -4.60 -0.80
CA ARG A 235 -14.20 -4.08 -0.20
C ARG A 235 -15.40 -5.02 -0.37
N LEU A 236 -15.14 -6.29 -0.68
CA LEU A 236 -16.18 -7.31 -0.77
C LEU A 236 -16.16 -8.12 0.52
N SER A 237 -17.35 -8.35 1.07
CA SER A 237 -17.51 -9.28 2.18
C SER A 237 -17.31 -10.70 1.67
N ALA A 238 -16.62 -11.52 2.47
CA ALA A 238 -16.41 -12.93 2.16
C ALA A 238 -16.54 -13.75 3.45
N ALA A 239 -17.06 -14.95 3.36
CA ALA A 239 -17.00 -15.93 4.45
C ALA A 239 -15.86 -16.90 4.16
N THR A 240 -15.14 -17.30 5.19
CA THR A 240 -14.13 -18.35 5.11
C THR A 240 -14.35 -19.29 6.29
N PHE A 241 -14.25 -20.58 6.02
CA PHE A 241 -14.39 -21.62 7.02
C PHE A 241 -13.03 -21.88 7.64
N VAL A 242 -13.02 -22.10 8.95
CA VAL A 242 -11.88 -22.68 9.66
C VAL A 242 -12.26 -24.13 9.94
N GLU A 243 -11.47 -25.09 9.44
CA GLU A 243 -11.69 -26.50 9.77
C GLU A 243 -11.36 -26.74 11.25
N ASP A 244 -12.08 -27.65 11.90
CA ASP A 244 -11.83 -28.09 13.28
C ASP A 244 -10.53 -28.92 13.35
N GLY A 245 -9.39 -28.26 13.18
CA GLY A 245 -8.06 -28.84 13.29
C GLY A 245 -7.28 -28.20 14.44
N ASP A 246 -7.00 -28.99 15.49
CA ASP A 246 -6.08 -28.80 16.64
C ASP A 246 -6.07 -27.47 17.43
N VAL A 247 -6.79 -26.44 17.00
CA VAL A 247 -6.93 -25.17 17.70
C VAL A 247 -8.42 -24.88 17.81
N THR A 248 -9.04 -25.26 18.92
CA THR A 248 -10.38 -24.83 19.31
C THR A 248 -10.37 -23.32 19.53
N LEU A 249 -10.62 -22.55 18.46
CA LEU A 249 -10.58 -21.09 18.45
C LEU A 249 -11.75 -20.44 19.24
N GLY A 250 -12.72 -21.23 19.68
CA GLY A 250 -13.98 -20.73 20.26
C GLY A 250 -14.01 -20.53 21.77
N GLU A 251 -13.32 -21.36 22.56
CA GLU A 251 -13.54 -21.38 24.02
C GLU A 251 -12.32 -20.89 24.82
N ASP A 252 -11.10 -21.29 24.47
CA ASP A 252 -9.89 -21.02 25.28
C ASP A 252 -9.32 -19.59 25.16
N VAL A 253 -9.73 -18.83 24.15
CA VAL A 253 -9.21 -17.48 23.87
C VAL A 253 -10.25 -16.38 24.13
N ILE A 254 -11.54 -16.69 24.00
CA ILE A 254 -12.64 -15.73 24.19
C ILE A 254 -13.22 -15.80 25.62
N GLY A 255 -13.05 -16.92 26.32
CA GLY A 255 -13.52 -17.14 27.69
C GLY A 255 -12.68 -16.50 28.80
N CYS A 256 -12.33 -15.22 28.71
CA CYS A 256 -11.79 -14.48 29.85
C CYS A 256 -12.69 -13.28 30.14
N GLY A 257 -13.86 -13.59 30.72
CA GLY A 257 -14.88 -12.60 31.00
C GLY A 257 -16.00 -13.13 31.86
N GLN A 258 -15.72 -13.95 32.88
CA GLN A 258 -16.56 -14.10 34.07
C GLN A 258 -15.85 -14.96 35.14
N GLY A 259 -15.80 -14.45 36.37
CA GLY A 259 -15.49 -15.24 37.57
C GLY A 259 -14.05 -15.17 38.06
N CYS A 260 -13.77 -14.18 38.93
CA CYS A 260 -12.79 -14.38 39.99
C CYS A 260 -13.15 -15.66 40.79
N ALA A 261 -12.10 -16.34 41.28
CA ALA A 261 -12.14 -17.54 42.11
C ALA A 261 -13.09 -17.43 43.34
N PRO A 262 -13.42 -18.58 43.96
CA PRO A 262 -12.59 -19.02 45.09
C PRO A 262 -12.11 -20.47 44.88
N ALA A 263 -10.81 -20.72 44.99
CA ALA A 263 -10.14 -21.22 46.20
C ALA A 263 -10.57 -22.65 46.61
N VAL A 264 -9.69 -23.60 46.26
CA VAL A 264 -9.17 -24.74 47.08
C VAL A 264 -10.10 -25.34 48.14
N ALA A 265 -10.38 -26.65 48.03
CA ALA A 265 -9.95 -27.69 48.98
C ALA A 265 -10.66 -29.04 48.72
N GLY A 266 -9.91 -30.13 48.77
CA GLY A 266 -10.42 -31.51 48.78
C GLY A 266 -9.63 -32.44 47.90
#